data_AF-A0AA96RDU4-F1
#
_entry.id   AF-A0AA96RDU4-F1
#
_cell.length_a   1.000
_cell.length_b   1.000
_cell.length_c   1.000
_cell.angle_alpha   90.00
_cell.angle_beta   90.00
_cell.angle_gamma   90.00
#
_symmetry.space_group_name_H-M   'P 1'
#
loop_
_entity.id
_entity.type
_entity.pdbx_description
1 polymer ?
#
loop_
_entity_poly.entity_id
_entity_poly.type
_entity_poly.pdbx_seq_one_letter_code
_entity_poly.pdbx_strand_id
1 'polypeptide(L)'
;MTSQPASIAWKPAVWLLAGDLVMILLFTAAGSREHHYGFTLYQTFFTALPFLLAWIAAGFVMGAFRPKAYSGFGAGAAAAALSWVVALPFGLVLRRFMYGKPIFTIYGVLALFFVYLFLMLWRSLFITLRRRRKTAP
;
A
#
# COMPACT_ATOMS: atom_id res chain seq x y z
N MET A 1 20.93 -13.76 -21.32
CA MET A 1 21.19 -13.68 -19.86
C MET A 1 19.86 -13.45 -19.13
N THR A 2 19.17 -14.51 -18.73
CA THR A 2 17.95 -14.41 -17.92
C THR A 2 18.36 -14.21 -16.46
N SER A 3 18.31 -12.97 -15.98
CA SER A 3 18.44 -12.72 -14.54
C SER A 3 17.27 -13.42 -13.84
N GLN A 4 17.55 -14.40 -12.99
CA GLN A 4 16.51 -15.02 -12.18
C GLN A 4 15.75 -13.93 -11.41
N PRO A 5 14.41 -13.97 -11.36
CA PRO A 5 13.66 -13.02 -10.57
C PRO A 5 14.11 -13.17 -9.11
N ALA A 6 14.69 -12.09 -8.55
CA ALA A 6 15.19 -12.09 -7.19
C ALA A 6 14.08 -12.56 -6.23
N SER A 7 14.36 -13.64 -5.48
CA SER A 7 13.43 -14.23 -4.52
C SER A 7 13.07 -13.23 -3.41
N ILE A 8 11.89 -13.40 -2.82
CA ILE A 8 11.41 -12.53 -1.75
C ILE A 8 12.24 -12.78 -0.49
N ALA A 9 12.87 -11.73 0.03
CA ALA A 9 13.41 -11.74 1.38
C ALA A 9 12.26 -11.47 2.37
N TRP A 10 11.74 -12.52 3.00
CA TRP A 10 10.49 -12.46 3.78
C TRP A 10 10.53 -11.48 4.96
N LYS A 11 11.59 -11.47 5.76
CA LYS A 11 11.70 -10.56 6.92
C LYS A 11 11.50 -9.08 6.54
N PRO A 12 12.27 -8.49 5.60
CA PRO A 12 12.03 -7.11 5.18
C PRO A 12 10.71 -6.95 4.42
N ALA A 13 10.26 -7.94 3.65
CA ALA A 13 8.99 -7.88 2.95
C ALA A 13 7.79 -7.77 3.91
N VAL A 14 7.77 -8.54 4.99
CA VAL A 14 6.72 -8.50 6.02
C VAL A 14 6.68 -7.15 6.72
N TRP A 15 7.84 -6.60 7.11
CA TRP A 15 7.89 -5.26 7.73
C TRP A 15 7.43 -4.15 6.79
N LEU A 16 7.84 -4.23 5.52
CA LEU A 16 7.41 -3.28 4.51
C LEU A 16 5.90 -3.33 4.32
N LEU A 17 5.35 -4.53 4.09
CA LEU A 17 3.93 -4.77 3.93
C LEU A 17 3.14 -4.31 5.15
N ALA A 18 3.56 -4.68 6.37
CA ALA A 18 2.87 -4.31 7.59
C ALA A 18 2.70 -2.79 7.72
N GLY A 19 3.75 -2.01 7.46
CA GLY A 19 3.63 -0.56 7.49
C GLY A 19 2.84 0.00 6.31
N ASP A 20 2.91 -0.59 5.11
CA ASP A 20 2.04 -0.22 3.99
C ASP A 20 0.54 -0.39 4.38
N LEU A 21 0.18 -1.50 5.05
CA LEU A 21 -1.19 -1.75 5.53
C LEU A 21 -1.61 -0.73 6.60
N VAL A 22 -0.72 -0.39 7.54
CA VAL A 22 -0.98 0.66 8.54
C VAL A 22 -1.22 2.00 7.85
N MET A 23 -0.44 2.34 6.83
CA MET A 23 -0.61 3.60 6.07
C MET A 23 -1.95 3.68 5.35
N ILE A 24 -2.41 2.58 4.74
CA ILE A 24 -3.74 2.50 4.11
C ILE A 24 -4.86 2.65 5.17
N LEU A 25 -4.71 2.02 6.34
CA LEU A 25 -5.65 2.15 7.44
C LEU A 25 -5.69 3.58 8.00
N LEU A 26 -4.55 4.24 8.14
CA LEU A 26 -4.46 5.63 8.61
C LEU A 26 -5.14 6.60 7.64
N PHE A 27 -4.90 6.46 6.34
CA PHE A 27 -5.62 7.23 5.33
C PHE A 27 -7.14 7.03 5.43
N THR A 28 -7.57 5.77 5.55
CA THR A 28 -9.00 5.43 5.68
C THR A 28 -9.61 6.02 6.95
N ALA A 29 -8.89 5.97 8.07
CA ALA A 29 -9.32 6.55 9.34
C ALA A 29 -9.45 8.08 9.26
N ALA A 30 -8.47 8.74 8.62
CA ALA A 30 -8.47 10.19 8.44
C ALA A 30 -9.69 10.65 7.62
N GLY A 31 -9.93 10.04 6.45
CA GLY A 31 -11.08 10.36 5.61
C GLY A 31 -12.43 10.04 6.28
N SER A 32 -12.48 8.99 7.12
CA SER A 32 -13.73 8.63 7.84
C SER A 32 -14.12 9.67 8.89
N ARG A 33 -13.14 10.32 9.55
CA ARG A 33 -13.41 11.38 10.53
C ARG A 33 -14.00 12.63 9.89
N GLU A 34 -13.51 13.01 8.71
CA GLU A 34 -13.92 14.23 8.02
C GLU A 34 -15.38 14.18 7.52
N HIS A 35 -15.92 12.98 7.29
CA HIS A 35 -17.27 12.81 6.74
C HIS A 35 -18.37 12.51 7.79
N HIS A 36 -18.08 12.62 9.10
CA HIS A 36 -19.01 12.36 10.21
C HIS A 36 -19.72 10.98 10.17
N TYR A 37 -19.24 10.03 9.37
CA TYR A 37 -19.63 8.64 9.50
C TYR A 37 -19.10 8.11 10.84
N GLY A 38 -19.81 7.17 11.47
CA GLY A 38 -19.39 6.59 12.75
C GLY A 38 -17.88 6.29 12.77
N PHE A 39 -17.17 6.84 13.75
CA PHE A 39 -15.73 6.61 13.86
C PHE A 39 -15.49 5.40 14.77
N THR A 40 -15.45 4.20 14.20
CA THR A 40 -15.00 3.01 14.92
C THR A 40 -13.86 2.31 14.18
N LEU A 41 -12.99 1.63 14.95
CA LEU A 41 -11.93 0.79 14.38
C LEU A 41 -12.50 -0.29 13.46
N TYR A 42 -13.65 -0.85 13.83
CA TYR A 42 -14.40 -1.82 13.04
C TYR A 42 -14.77 -1.24 11.67
N GLN A 43 -15.46 -0.10 11.63
CA GLN A 43 -15.89 0.51 10.37
C GLN A 43 -14.71 0.96 9.50
N THR A 44 -13.64 1.46 10.12
CA THR A 44 -12.40 1.81 9.42
C THR A 44 -11.80 0.58 8.74
N PHE A 45 -11.68 -0.53 9.46
CA PHE A 45 -11.10 -1.76 8.93
C PHE A 45 -11.91 -2.31 7.75
N PHE A 46 -13.23 -2.43 7.89
CA PHE A 46 -14.09 -2.92 6.81
C PHE A 46 -14.17 -1.96 5.61
N THR A 47 -14.00 -0.65 5.83
CA THR A 47 -13.87 0.32 4.73
C THR A 47 -12.57 0.14 3.96
N ALA A 48 -11.45 -0.12 4.65
CA ALA A 48 -10.14 -0.33 4.04
C ALA A 48 -9.98 -1.72 3.40
N LEU A 49 -10.71 -2.71 3.90
CA LEU A 49 -10.52 -4.14 3.60
C LEU A 49 -10.38 -4.45 2.08
N PRO A 50 -11.25 -3.95 1.18
CA PRO A 50 -11.10 -4.22 -0.25
C PRO A 50 -9.77 -3.72 -0.82
N PHE A 51 -9.28 -2.58 -0.34
CA PHE A 51 -8.02 -1.97 -0.78
C PHE A 51 -6.80 -2.66 -0.17
N LEU A 52 -6.89 -3.13 1.07
CA LEU A 52 -5.83 -3.94 1.70
C LEU A 52 -5.62 -5.24 0.92
N LEU A 53 -6.72 -5.95 0.59
CA LEU A 53 -6.67 -7.19 -0.19
C LEU A 53 -6.10 -6.95 -1.58
N ALA A 54 -6.56 -5.90 -2.27
CA ALA A 54 -6.07 -5.55 -3.59
C ALA A 54 -4.59 -5.13 -3.57
N TRP A 55 -4.15 -4.39 -2.56
CA TRP A 55 -2.75 -4.01 -2.39
C TRP A 55 -1.83 -5.20 -2.16
N ILE A 56 -2.24 -6.13 -1.30
CA ILE A 56 -1.50 -7.37 -1.05
C ILE A 56 -1.35 -8.15 -2.35
N ALA A 57 -2.46 -8.41 -3.05
CA ALA A 57 -2.45 -9.19 -4.29
C ALA A 57 -1.62 -8.52 -5.39
N ALA A 58 -1.89 -7.25 -5.70
CA ALA A 58 -1.16 -6.50 -6.72
C ALA A 58 0.31 -6.35 -6.34
N GLY A 59 0.62 -6.07 -5.08
CA GLY A 59 1.99 -5.90 -4.61
C GLY A 59 2.83 -7.18 -4.74
N PHE A 60 2.26 -8.36 -4.49
CA PHE A 60 2.97 -9.62 -4.71
C PHE A 60 3.16 -9.93 -6.20
N VAL A 61 2.11 -9.76 -7.01
CA VAL A 61 2.15 -10.02 -8.46
C VAL A 61 3.13 -9.08 -9.17
N MET A 62 3.09 -7.79 -8.84
CA MET A 62 3.92 -6.74 -9.44
C MET A 62 5.32 -6.63 -8.81
N GLY A 63 5.59 -7.37 -7.71
CA GLY A 63 6.90 -7.42 -7.07
C GLY A 63 7.22 -6.23 -6.16
N ALA A 64 6.22 -5.53 -5.63
CA ALA A 64 6.35 -4.40 -4.69
C ALA A 64 7.06 -4.74 -3.38
N PHE A 65 7.21 -6.03 -3.08
CA PHE A 65 7.85 -6.56 -1.87
C PHE A 65 9.17 -7.32 -2.16
N ARG A 66 9.65 -7.29 -3.41
CA ARG A 66 10.95 -7.87 -3.78
C ARG A 66 12.11 -6.95 -3.39
N PRO A 67 13.34 -7.47 -3.22
CA PRO A 67 14.51 -6.67 -2.85
C PRO A 67 14.74 -5.39 -3.67
N LYS A 68 14.45 -5.44 -4.98
CA LYS A 68 14.56 -4.28 -5.89
C LYS A 68 13.58 -3.15 -5.51
N ALA A 69 12.41 -3.46 -4.98
CA ALA A 69 11.38 -2.48 -4.60
C ALA A 69 11.72 -1.69 -3.33
N TYR A 70 12.86 -1.97 -2.69
CA TYR A 70 13.34 -1.21 -1.54
C TYR A 70 14.88 -1.07 -1.53
N SER A 71 15.50 -1.13 -2.71
CA SER A 71 16.94 -0.88 -2.89
C SER A 71 17.29 0.60 -2.81
N GLY A 72 16.34 1.49 -3.12
CA GLY A 72 16.48 2.94 -3.01
C GLY A 72 15.14 3.64 -3.17
N PHE A 73 15.12 4.95 -2.89
CA PHE A 73 13.89 5.75 -2.88
C PHE A 73 13.15 5.71 -4.22
N GLY A 74 13.84 5.97 -5.34
CA GLY A 74 13.23 5.94 -6.67
C GLY A 74 12.67 4.56 -7.05
N ALA A 75 13.37 3.48 -6.70
CA ALA A 75 12.88 2.12 -6.95
C ALA A 75 11.66 1.79 -6.09
N GLY A 76 11.63 2.24 -4.83
CA GLY A 76 10.48 2.09 -3.95
C GLY A 76 9.26 2.88 -4.40
N ALA A 77 9.48 4.11 -4.88
CA ALA A 77 8.45 4.95 -5.47
C ALA A 77 7.83 4.32 -6.71
N ALA A 78 8.64 3.92 -7.68
CA ALA A 78 8.16 3.28 -8.90
C ALA A 78 7.41 1.98 -8.61
N ALA A 79 7.96 1.11 -7.75
CA ALA A 79 7.32 -0.17 -7.43
C ALA A 79 5.96 0.03 -6.74
N ALA A 80 5.86 0.99 -5.83
CA ALA A 80 4.60 1.30 -5.16
C ALA A 80 3.59 1.94 -6.11
N ALA A 81 4.01 2.91 -6.93
CA ALA A 81 3.14 3.59 -7.90
C ALA A 81 2.53 2.58 -8.89
N LEU A 82 3.37 1.76 -9.52
CA LEU A 82 2.91 0.75 -10.49
C LEU A 82 1.96 -0.26 -9.86
N SER A 83 2.24 -0.69 -8.63
CA SER A 83 1.37 -1.66 -7.93
C SER A 83 0.08 -1.01 -7.45
N TRP A 84 0.11 0.26 -7.02
CA TRP A 84 -1.06 0.97 -6.50
C TRP A 84 -2.03 1.36 -7.60
N VAL A 85 -1.53 1.79 -8.76
CA VAL A 85 -2.34 2.04 -9.96
C VAL A 85 -3.13 0.80 -10.38
N VAL A 86 -2.57 -0.40 -10.17
CA VAL A 86 -3.28 -1.67 -10.38
C VAL A 86 -4.21 -1.99 -9.22
N ALA A 87 -3.72 -1.90 -7.98
CA ALA A 87 -4.48 -2.24 -6.78
C ALA A 87 -5.76 -1.42 -6.62
N LEU A 88 -5.73 -0.13 -6.91
CA LEU A 88 -6.87 0.76 -6.67
C LEU A 88 -8.12 0.34 -7.48
N PRO A 89 -8.07 0.15 -8.82
CA PRO A 89 -9.19 -0.39 -9.58
C PRO A 89 -9.73 -1.70 -9.02
N PHE A 90 -8.84 -2.64 -8.68
CA PHE A 90 -9.26 -3.92 -8.07
C PHE A 90 -9.94 -3.71 -6.71
N GLY A 91 -9.43 -2.80 -5.88
CA GLY A 91 -10.02 -2.45 -4.60
C GLY A 91 -11.41 -1.80 -4.76
N LEU A 92 -11.61 -0.94 -5.76
CA LEU A 92 -12.90 -0.33 -6.07
C LEU A 92 -13.91 -1.37 -6.57
N VAL A 93 -13.48 -2.29 -7.45
CA VAL A 93 -14.30 -3.40 -7.92
C VAL A 93 -14.69 -4.31 -6.76
N LEU A 94 -13.73 -4.70 -5.92
CA LEU A 94 -13.98 -5.53 -4.75
C LEU A 94 -14.91 -4.84 -3.75
N ARG A 95 -14.75 -3.53 -3.53
CA ARG A 95 -15.65 -2.72 -2.70
C ARG A 95 -17.08 -2.71 -3.23
N ARG A 96 -17.28 -2.66 -4.56
CA ARG A 96 -18.61 -2.78 -5.17
C ARG A 96 -19.21 -4.16 -4.90
N PHE A 97 -18.44 -5.23 -5.10
CA PHE A 97 -18.94 -6.59 -4.86
C PHE A 97 -19.26 -6.85 -3.39
N MET A 98 -18.43 -6.37 -2.46
CA MET A 98 -18.61 -6.60 -1.02
C MET A 98 -19.73 -5.73 -0.42
N TYR A 99 -19.87 -4.48 -0.86
CA TYR A 99 -20.68 -3.47 -0.18
C TYR A 99 -21.64 -2.68 -1.08
N GLY A 100 -21.76 -3.04 -2.37
CA GLY A 100 -22.66 -2.37 -3.31
C GLY A 100 -22.28 -0.91 -3.63
N LYS A 101 -21.06 -0.47 -3.30
CA LYS A 101 -20.63 0.93 -3.51
C LYS A 101 -20.30 1.22 -4.99
N PRO A 102 -20.47 2.46 -5.46
CA PRO A 102 -20.08 2.85 -6.82
C PRO A 102 -18.56 2.72 -7.03
N ILE A 103 -18.15 2.29 -8.24
CA ILE A 103 -16.73 2.08 -8.59
C ILE A 103 -16.02 3.43 -8.76
N PHE A 104 -16.60 4.33 -9.57
CA PHE A 104 -15.96 5.60 -9.91
C PHE A 104 -16.60 6.74 -9.13
N THR A 105 -15.80 7.40 -8.30
CA THR A 105 -16.15 8.57 -7.51
C THR A 105 -14.91 9.44 -7.31
N ILE A 106 -15.09 10.69 -6.89
CA ILE A 106 -13.96 11.58 -6.51
C ILE A 106 -13.05 10.94 -5.44
N TYR A 107 -13.62 10.10 -4.58
CA TYR A 107 -12.88 9.30 -3.61
C TYR A 107 -11.80 8.43 -4.27
N GLY A 108 -12.04 7.85 -5.45
CA GLY A 108 -11.03 7.06 -6.17
C GLY A 108 -9.81 7.89 -6.55
N VAL A 109 -10.00 9.14 -6.99
CA VAL A 109 -8.91 10.07 -7.34
C VAL A 109 -8.11 10.45 -6.09
N LEU A 110 -8.80 10.80 -5.00
CA LEU A 110 -8.16 11.14 -3.73
C LEU A 110 -7.41 9.93 -3.15
N ALA A 111 -8.01 8.74 -3.19
CA ALA A 111 -7.38 7.50 -2.74
C ALA A 111 -6.14 7.16 -3.60
N LEU A 112 -6.19 7.38 -4.92
CA LEU A 112 -5.01 7.17 -5.77
C LEU A 112 -3.83 8.02 -5.30
N PHE A 113 -4.06 9.31 -5.10
CA PHE A 113 -3.01 10.26 -4.76
C PHE A 113 -2.55 10.16 -3.31
N PHE A 114 -3.48 10.27 -2.34
CA PHE A 114 -3.13 10.34 -0.94
C PHE A 114 -2.63 9.02 -0.38
N VAL A 115 -3.21 7.87 -0.76
CA VAL A 115 -2.66 6.58 -0.32
C VAL A 115 -1.25 6.40 -0.85
N TYR A 116 -0.97 6.81 -2.10
CA TYR A 116 0.39 6.77 -2.62
C TYR A 116 1.37 7.61 -1.78
N LEU A 117 0.98 8.81 -1.35
CA LEU A 117 1.81 9.63 -0.45
C LEU A 117 2.06 8.95 0.90
N PHE A 118 1.02 8.34 1.49
CA PHE A 118 1.13 7.59 2.73
C PHE A 118 2.06 6.37 2.58
N LEU A 119 1.93 5.61 1.50
CA LEU A 119 2.85 4.52 1.16
C LEU A 119 4.28 5.05 1.00
N MET A 120 4.47 6.19 0.33
CA MET A 120 5.79 6.81 0.17
C MET A 120 6.42 7.26 1.48
N LEU A 121 5.63 7.79 2.40
CA LEU A 121 6.09 8.17 3.73
C LEU A 121 6.69 6.96 4.45
N TRP A 122 5.95 5.86 4.53
CA TRP A 122 6.45 4.64 5.17
C TRP A 122 7.62 4.02 4.43
N ARG A 123 7.53 3.85 3.11
CA ARG A 123 8.59 3.21 2.31
C ARG A 123 9.90 3.98 2.38
N SER A 124 9.84 5.31 2.41
CA SER A 124 11.03 6.15 2.58
C SER A 124 11.64 5.99 3.97
N LEU A 125 10.80 5.96 5.01
CA LEU A 125 11.25 5.67 6.38
C LEU A 125 11.90 4.29 6.47
N PHE A 126 11.26 3.26 5.93
CA PHE A 126 11.75 1.89 5.90
C PHE A 126 13.11 1.77 5.21
N ILE A 127 13.27 2.38 4.03
CA ILE A 127 14.54 2.40 3.29
C ILE A 127 15.63 3.08 4.13
N THR A 128 15.30 4.21 4.76
CA THR A 128 16.24 4.96 5.62
C THR A 128 16.68 4.14 6.82
N LEU A 129 15.74 3.50 7.53
CA LEU A 129 16.02 2.63 8.67
C LEU A 129 16.90 1.43 8.28
N ARG A 130 16.66 0.83 7.10
CA ARG A 130 17.48 -0.27 6.58
C ARG A 130 18.88 0.18 6.18
N ARG A 131 19.03 1.38 5.63
CA ARG A 131 20.36 1.95 5.32
C ARG A 131 21.16 2.16 6.61
N ARG A 132 20.55 2.76 7.64
CA ARG A 132 21.20 2.98 8.95
C ARG A 132 21.67 1.68 9.62
N ARG A 133 20.88 0.60 9.53
CA ARG A 133 21.28 -0.71 10.08
C ARG A 133 22.45 -1.36 9.35
N LYS A 134 22.65 -1.06 8.07
CA LYS A 134 23.78 -1.58 7.28
C LYS A 134 25.08 -0.82 7.52
N THR A 135 24.98 0.42 8.01
CA THR A 135 26.13 1.29 8.31
C THR A 135 26.54 1.28 9.78
N ALA A 136 25.81 0.56 10.64
CA ALA A 136 26.21 0.35 12.03
C ALA A 136 27.37 -0.66 12.08
N PRO A 137 28.45 -0.38 12.85
CA PRO A 137 29.64 -1.23 12.95
C PRO A 137 29.36 -2.60 13.57
#